data_AF-A0A4V6J128-F1
#
_entry.id   AF-A0A4V6J128-F1
#
_cell.length_a   1.000
_cell.length_b   1.000
_cell.length_c   1.000
_cell.angle_alpha   90.00
_cell.angle_beta   90.00
_cell.angle_gamma   90.00
#
_symmetry.space_group_name_H-M   'P 1'
#
loop_
_entity.id
_entity.type
_entity.pdbx_description
1 polymer ?
#
loop_
_entity_poly.entity_id
_entity_poly.type
_entity_poly.pdbx_seq_one_letter_code
_entity_poly.pdbx_strand_id
1 'polypeptide(L)'
;MINRTEKAISQISEYIPRACRDMKLQEAKTRLVKKIALYIDDGCDAAVINDIFLPALNSHTREAFFSNVSFAPASLPPADEIECDICGIMNRAVARSHSTSTEI
;
A
#
# COMPACT_ATOMS: atom_id res chain seq x y z
N MET A 1 9.67 14.05 -20.48
CA MET A 1 8.96 14.87 -19.49
C MET A 1 8.46 13.91 -18.43
N ILE A 2 8.92 14.02 -17.18
CA ILE A 2 8.37 13.22 -16.08
C ILE A 2 6.92 13.68 -15.89
N ASN A 3 5.97 12.75 -15.92
CA ASN A 3 4.57 13.06 -15.77
C ASN A 3 4.36 13.70 -14.39
N ARG A 4 3.66 14.84 -14.29
CA ARG A 4 3.47 15.57 -13.01
C ARG A 4 2.92 14.64 -11.92
N THR A 5 2.04 13.72 -12.31
CA THR A 5 1.47 12.65 -11.51
C THR A 5 2.54 11.72 -10.92
N GLU A 6 3.51 11.24 -11.71
CA GLU A 6 4.57 10.35 -11.23
C GLU A 6 5.44 11.04 -10.17
N LYS A 7 5.73 12.34 -10.39
CA LYS A 7 6.47 13.14 -9.42
C LYS A 7 5.69 13.31 -8.11
N ALA A 8 4.38 13.54 -8.19
CA ALA A 8 3.51 13.62 -7.03
C ALA A 8 3.49 12.31 -6.24
N ILE A 9 3.36 11.17 -6.93
CA ILE A 9 3.38 9.83 -6.31
C ILE A 9 4.68 9.62 -5.55
N SER A 10 5.82 9.87 -6.20
CA SER A 10 7.14 9.70 -5.58
C SER A 10 7.34 10.61 -4.36
N GLN A 11 6.84 11.84 -4.41
CA GLN A 11 6.87 12.75 -3.26
C GLN A 11 6.01 12.26 -2.09
N ILE A 12 4.81 11.75 -2.36
CA ILE A 12 3.91 11.22 -1.32
C ILE A 12 4.53 9.97 -0.70
N SER A 13 5.05 9.04 -1.51
CA SER A 13 5.65 7.79 -1.04
C SER A 13 6.86 8.01 -0.15
N GLU A 14 7.61 9.09 -0.37
CA GLU A 14 8.75 9.44 0.48
C GLU A 14 8.34 10.25 1.72
N TYR A 15 7.39 11.18 1.57
CA TYR A 15 7.00 12.10 2.64
C TYR A 15 6.16 11.42 3.72
N ILE A 16 5.16 10.63 3.34
CA ILE A 16 4.20 10.04 4.28
C ILE A 16 4.84 9.11 5.32
N PRO A 17 5.69 8.12 4.96
CA PRO A 17 6.32 7.25 5.96
C PRO A 17 7.27 8.00 6.89
N ARG A 18 7.88 9.09 6.41
CA ARG A 18 8.75 9.95 7.22
C ARG A 18 7.95 10.83 8.18
N ALA A 19 6.90 11.49 7.68
CA ALA A 19 6.10 12.44 8.45
C ALA A 19 5.09 11.77 9.39
N CYS A 20 4.66 10.55 9.08
CA CYS A 20 3.67 9.80 9.86
C CYS A 20 4.27 8.70 10.73
N ARG A 21 5.60 8.62 10.86
CA ARG A 21 6.31 7.57 11.63
C ARG A 21 5.81 7.43 13.07
N ASP A 22 5.48 8.56 13.69
CA ASP A 22 5.02 8.67 15.08
C ASP A 22 3.50 8.90 15.21
N MET A 23 2.75 8.89 14.10
CA MET A 23 1.30 9.14 14.08
C MET A 23 0.47 7.85 14.13
N LYS A 24 -0.78 7.96 14.55
CA LYS A 24 -1.77 6.86 14.46
C LYS A 24 -2.09 6.55 13.00
N LEU A 25 -2.38 5.28 12.69
CA LEU A 25 -2.73 4.82 11.34
C LEU A 25 -3.87 5.63 10.72
N GLN A 26 -4.92 5.93 11.48
CA GLN A 26 -6.05 6.74 11.03
C GLN A 26 -5.64 8.17 10.63
N GLU A 27 -4.71 8.75 11.38
CA GLU A 27 -4.21 10.10 11.14
C GLU A 27 -3.28 10.14 9.91
N ALA A 28 -2.44 9.10 9.76
CA ALA A 28 -1.62 8.88 8.58
C ALA A 28 -2.46 8.72 7.31
N LYS A 29 -3.56 7.94 7.38
CA LYS A 29 -4.53 7.80 6.28
C LYS A 29 -5.19 9.13 5.93
N THR A 30 -5.64 9.88 6.93
CA THR A 30 -6.25 11.20 6.72
C THR A 30 -5.27 12.16 6.04
N ARG A 31 -3.99 12.14 6.45
CA ARG A 31 -2.94 12.93 5.80
C ARG A 31 -2.67 12.50 4.36
N LEU A 32 -2.65 11.19 4.09
CA LEU A 32 -2.46 10.65 2.74
C LEU A 32 -3.59 11.14 1.82
N VAL A 33 -4.85 11.00 2.21
CA VAL A 33 -6.02 11.48 1.44
C VAL A 33 -5.92 12.99 1.19
N LYS A 34 -5.57 13.77 2.21
CA LYS A 34 -5.42 15.22 2.07
C LYS A 34 -4.31 15.59 1.09
N LYS A 35 -3.21 14.84 1.08
CA LYS A 35 -2.12 15.05 0.12
C LYS A 35 -2.54 14.69 -1.30
N ILE A 36 -3.21 13.55 -1.49
CA ILE A 36 -3.76 13.13 -2.79
C ILE A 36 -4.67 14.24 -3.35
N ALA A 37 -5.62 14.74 -2.55
CA ALA A 37 -6.52 15.81 -2.96
C ALA A 37 -5.80 17.10 -3.40
N LEU A 38 -4.73 17.48 -2.69
CA LEU A 38 -3.92 18.66 -3.07
C LEU A 38 -3.25 18.49 -4.43
N TYR A 39 -2.70 17.31 -4.74
CA TYR A 39 -2.06 17.09 -6.04
C TYR A 39 -3.07 16.96 -7.18
N ILE A 40 -4.27 16.46 -6.90
CA ILE A 40 -5.38 16.44 -7.86
C ILE A 40 -5.80 17.88 -8.22
N ASP A 41 -5.92 18.76 -7.23
CA ASP A 41 -6.23 20.18 -7.44
C ASP A 41 -5.14 20.89 -8.27
N ASP A 42 -3.87 20.52 -8.09
CA ASP A 42 -2.72 20.99 -8.89
C ASP A 42 -2.73 20.48 -10.36
N GLY A 43 -3.70 19.64 -10.72
CA GLY A 43 -3.88 19.09 -12.07
C GLY A 43 -3.16 17.75 -12.30
N CYS A 44 -2.88 16.98 -11.25
CA CYS A 44 -2.42 15.59 -11.39
C CYS A 44 -3.59 14.63 -11.65
N ASP A 45 -3.28 13.48 -12.24
CA ASP A 45 -4.30 12.48 -12.57
C ASP A 45 -4.85 11.79 -11.31
N ALA A 46 -6.10 12.11 -10.98
CA ALA A 46 -6.77 11.59 -9.79
C ALA A 46 -6.96 10.08 -9.84
N ALA A 47 -7.20 9.50 -11.01
CA ALA A 47 -7.42 8.07 -11.15
C ALA A 47 -6.12 7.33 -10.85
N VAL A 48 -5.01 7.76 -11.46
CA VAL A 48 -3.69 7.14 -11.25
C VAL A 48 -3.24 7.27 -9.79
N ILE A 49 -3.37 8.45 -9.18
CA ILE A 49 -2.95 8.64 -7.78
C ILE A 49 -3.81 7.82 -6.82
N ASN A 50 -5.14 7.81 -7.00
CA ASN A 50 -6.00 7.02 -6.14
C ASN A 50 -5.74 5.53 -6.28
N ASP A 51 -5.55 5.03 -7.50
CA ASP A 51 -5.27 3.61 -7.77
C ASP A 51 -3.99 3.15 -7.06
N ILE A 52 -2.91 3.93 -7.19
CA ILE A 52 -1.61 3.67 -6.54
C ILE A 52 -1.73 3.62 -5.00
N PHE A 53 -2.49 4.53 -4.40
CA PHE A 53 -2.61 4.64 -2.94
C PHE A 53 -3.83 3.89 -2.36
N LEU A 54 -4.69 3.32 -3.19
CA LEU A 54 -5.82 2.49 -2.80
C LEU A 54 -5.42 1.33 -1.86
N PRO A 55 -4.35 0.55 -2.15
CA PRO A 55 -3.92 -0.52 -1.24
C PRO A 55 -3.43 0.04 0.09
N ALA A 56 -2.80 1.22 0.11
CA ALA A 56 -2.40 1.87 1.36
C ALA A 56 -3.63 2.30 2.18
N LEU A 57 -4.66 2.88 1.54
CA LEU A 57 -5.88 3.31 2.22
C LEU A 57 -6.68 2.14 2.79
N ASN A 58 -6.66 0.97 2.13
CA ASN A 58 -7.33 -0.25 2.59
C ASN A 58 -6.55 -1.04 3.64
N SER A 59 -5.28 -0.72 3.91
CA SER A 59 -4.47 -1.41 4.93
C SER A 59 -5.03 -1.23 6.34
N HIS A 60 -5.18 -2.33 7.09
CA HIS A 60 -5.63 -2.32 8.49
C HIS A 60 -4.48 -2.23 9.50
N THR A 61 -3.24 -2.51 9.07
CA THR A 61 -2.04 -2.43 9.90
C THR A 61 -1.14 -1.29 9.46
N ARG A 62 -0.40 -0.72 10.41
CA ARG A 62 0.53 0.40 10.17
C ARG A 62 1.70 -0.02 9.30
N GLU A 63 2.18 -1.25 9.47
CA GLU A 63 3.26 -1.82 8.66
C GLU A 63 2.82 -1.98 7.20
N ALA A 64 1.65 -2.59 6.95
CA ALA A 64 1.12 -2.73 5.59
C ALA A 64 0.82 -1.38 4.94
N PHE A 65 0.34 -0.39 5.71
CA PHE A 65 0.15 0.98 5.21
C PHE A 65 1.47 1.56 4.70
N PHE A 66 2.53 1.53 5.51
CA PHE A 66 3.81 2.11 5.11
C PHE A 66 4.51 1.33 4.00
N SER A 67 4.40 0.00 3.99
CA SER A 67 4.88 -0.82 2.89
C SER A 67 4.19 -0.46 1.56
N ASN A 68 2.86 -0.33 1.56
CA ASN A 68 2.11 0.03 0.34
C ASN A 68 2.38 1.46 -0.12
N VAL A 69 2.54 2.41 0.82
CA VAL A 69 2.91 3.80 0.48
C VAL A 69 4.33 3.86 -0.10
N SER A 70 5.26 3.06 0.41
CA SER A 70 6.66 3.07 -0.06
C SER A 70 6.89 2.23 -1.32
N PHE A 71 5.99 1.29 -1.64
CA PHE A 71 6.05 0.43 -2.83
C PHE A 71 5.34 1.03 -4.06
N ALA A 72 4.57 2.10 -3.85
CA ALA A 72 3.98 2.92 -4.90
C ALA A 72 4.90 3.41 -6.05
N PRO A 73 6.24 3.58 -5.94
CA PRO A 73 7.00 4.23 -7.00
C PRO A 73 7.41 3.33 -8.19
N ALA A 74 7.03 2.04 -8.23
CA ALA A 74 7.48 1.15 -9.29
C ALA A 74 6.35 0.26 -9.84
N SER A 75 5.80 0.67 -10.99
CA SER A 75 5.05 -0.17 -11.94
C SER A 75 3.67 -0.66 -11.47
N LEU A 76 2.60 -0.10 -12.07
CA LEU A 76 1.27 -0.70 -12.04
C LEU A 76 1.28 -2.08 -12.75
N PRO A 77 0.87 -3.18 -12.09
CA PRO A 77 0.02 -4.17 -12.71
C PRO A 77 -1.46 -3.76 -12.56
N PRO A 78 -2.35 -4.19 -13.47
CA PRO A 78 -3.78 -3.87 -13.42
C PRO A 78 -4.42 -4.42 -12.14
N ALA A 79 -5.40 -3.68 -11.63
CA ALA A 79 -6.14 -3.89 -10.38
C ALA A 79 -7.02 -5.17 -10.32
N ASP A 80 -6.52 -6.32 -10.78
CA ASP A 80 -7.25 -7.61 -10.74
C ASP A 80 -6.57 -8.68 -9.86
N GLU A 81 -5.38 -8.42 -9.30
CA GLU A 81 -4.71 -9.34 -8.34
C GLU A 81 -4.14 -8.60 -7.12
N ILE A 82 -4.95 -7.79 -6.44
CA ILE A 82 -4.68 -7.47 -5.02
C ILE A 82 -5.13 -8.68 -4.20
N GLU A 83 -4.44 -9.81 -4.38
CA GLU A 83 -4.36 -10.84 -3.35
C GLU A 83 -3.83 -10.12 -2.10
N CYS A 84 -4.66 -10.10 -1.08
CA CYS A 84 -4.36 -9.50 0.19
C CYS A 84 -3.19 -10.30 0.80
N ASP A 85 -1.94 -9.87 0.62
CA ASP A 85 -0.74 -10.58 1.10
C ASP A 85 -0.62 -10.60 2.65
N ILE A 86 -1.59 -10.05 3.39
CA ILE A 86 -1.76 -10.38 4.81
C ILE A 86 -2.37 -11.79 5.00
N CYS A 87 -2.86 -12.44 3.94
CA CYS A 87 -3.22 -13.87 3.94
C CYS A 87 -2.00 -14.80 3.70
N GLY A 88 -0.87 -14.27 3.22
CA GLY A 88 0.34 -15.03 2.90
C GLY A 88 1.07 -15.63 4.11
N ILE A 89 0.83 -15.14 5.33
CA ILE A 89 1.37 -15.76 6.54
C ILE A 89 0.59 -17.03 6.93
N MET A 90 -0.67 -17.20 6.50
CA MET A 90 -1.41 -18.44 6.75
C MET A 90 -1.15 -19.55 5.73
N ASN A 91 -0.57 -19.27 4.56
CA ASN A 91 -0.32 -20.31 3.55
C ASN A 91 1.05 -21.00 3.65
N ARG A 92 1.83 -20.73 4.70
CA ARG A 92 3.00 -21.56 5.10
C ARG A 92 2.73 -22.50 6.27
N ALA A 93 1.48 -22.56 6.75
CA ALA A 93 1.05 -23.52 7.77
C ALA A 93 0.25 -24.70 7.19
N VAL A 94 -0.30 -24.60 5.97
CA VAL A 94 -1.12 -25.67 5.35
C VAL A 94 -0.34 -26.64 4.46
N ALA A 95 1.00 -26.58 4.46
CA ALA A 95 1.85 -27.57 3.77
C ALA A 95 2.81 -28.31 4.71
N ARG A 96 2.60 -28.24 6.04
CA ARG A 96 3.44 -28.95 7.03
C ARG A 96 2.67 -29.68 8.13
N SER A 97 1.39 -29.95 7.89
CA SER A 97 0.55 -30.79 8.74
C SER A 97 0.05 -32.03 7.98
N HIS A 98 0.97 -32.76 7.34
CA HIS A 98 0.78 -34.21 7.27
C HIS A 98 1.66 -34.82 8.35
N SER A 99 0.93 -35.17 9.40
CA SER A 99 1.38 -35.79 10.62
C SER A 99 2.27 -36.99 10.34
N THR A 100 3.34 -37.07 11.11
CA THR A 100 3.91 -38.32 11.57
C THR A 100 2.81 -39.27 12.11
N SER A 101 3.02 -40.56 11.82
CA SER A 101 2.67 -41.73 12.65
C SER A 101 1.29 -42.37 12.55
N THR A 102 1.24 -43.58 11.98
CA THR A 102 0.63 -44.82 12.51
C THR A 102 0.97 -45.94 11.51
N GLU A 103 1.93 -46.83 11.79
CA GLU A 103 1.74 -48.11 12.49
C GLU A 103 0.40 -48.78 12.14
N ILE A 104 0.43 -49.79 11.26
CA ILE A 104 0.23 -51.24 11.51
C ILE A 104 0.67 -52.02 10.26
#